data_AF-A0A928HEK4-F1
#
_entry.id   AF-A0A928HEK4-F1
#
_cell.length_a   1.000
_cell.length_b   1.000
_cell.length_c   1.000
_cell.angle_alpha   90.00
_cell.angle_beta   90.00
_cell.angle_gamma   90.00
#
_symmetry.space_group_name_H-M   'P 1'
#
loop_
_entity.id
_entity.type
_entity.pdbx_description
1 polymer ?
#
loop_
_entity_poly.entity_id
_entity_poly.type
_entity_poly.pdbx_seq_one_letter_code
_entity_poly.pdbx_strand_id
1 'polypeptide(L)'
;MKKLITLILSLLILISTLSVASAKTFRDKYGNRTGSTSVEGKTTIFRDKYGNRKGSATVEGKTTIFRDKYGNRKGSASVEGKTTIFRDKYGNRKGSATVEGKTTTFRDKYGNRTGSATIEGGKIIYRDKYGNRTGSVSE
;
A
#
# COMPACT_ATOMS: atom_id res chain seq x y z
N MET A 1 17.83 0.87 -4.05
CA MET A 1 17.33 0.84 -2.64
C MET A 1 16.31 1.94 -2.32
N LYS A 2 16.53 3.21 -2.72
CA LYS A 2 15.59 4.33 -2.45
C LYS A 2 14.18 4.16 -3.04
N LYS A 3 14.04 3.46 -4.17
CA LYS A 3 12.76 3.23 -4.88
C LYS A 3 11.84 2.20 -4.19
N LEU A 4 12.38 1.31 -3.36
CA LEU A 4 11.62 0.26 -2.67
C LEU A 4 10.80 0.85 -1.50
N ILE A 5 11.40 1.80 -0.78
CA ILE A 5 10.76 2.51 0.35
C ILE A 5 9.66 3.47 -0.15
N THR A 6 9.81 4.04 -1.35
CA THR A 6 8.76 4.87 -1.97
C THR A 6 7.58 4.03 -2.47
N LEU A 7 7.83 2.77 -2.88
CA LEU A 7 6.78 1.83 -3.31
C LEU A 7 5.94 1.31 -2.15
N ILE A 8 6.55 1.10 -0.98
CA ILE A 8 5.87 0.63 0.24
C ILE A 8 4.91 1.70 0.80
N LEU A 9 5.21 2.99 0.59
CA LEU A 9 4.34 4.08 1.05
C LEU A 9 3.08 4.28 0.19
N SER A 10 3.07 3.77 -1.04
CA SER A 10 1.89 3.75 -1.94
C SER A 10 0.99 2.51 -1.77
N LEU A 11 1.35 1.57 -0.90
CA LEU A 11 0.90 0.17 -0.91
C LEU A 11 -0.44 -0.12 -0.20
N LEU A 12 -1.08 0.87 0.43
CA LEU A 12 -1.97 0.57 1.56
C LEU A 12 -3.48 0.62 1.35
N ILE A 13 -3.98 0.79 0.12
CA ILE A 13 -5.44 0.99 -0.02
C ILE A 13 -6.12 -0.25 -0.58
N LEU A 14 -5.38 -1.22 -1.12
CA LEU A 14 -6.01 -2.22 -1.97
C LEU A 14 -6.53 -3.47 -1.25
N ILE A 15 -6.24 -3.68 0.03
CA ILE A 15 -6.49 -4.99 0.68
C ILE A 15 -7.19 -4.86 2.04
N SER A 16 -8.18 -4.00 2.17
CA SER A 16 -9.17 -4.20 3.24
C SER A 16 -10.51 -3.56 2.90
N THR A 17 -11.30 -4.28 2.11
CA THR A 17 -12.77 -4.25 2.18
C THR A 17 -13.33 -5.05 3.36
N LEU A 18 -12.52 -5.37 4.38
CA LEU A 18 -13.03 -5.88 5.64
C LEU A 18 -12.47 -5.04 6.78
N SER A 19 -13.39 -4.34 7.43
CA SER A 19 -13.46 -4.14 8.88
C SER A 19 -12.36 -4.89 9.64
N VAL A 20 -11.42 -4.16 10.26
CA VAL A 20 -11.16 -4.15 11.72
C VAL A 20 -10.26 -2.94 11.99
N ALA A 21 -10.53 -2.24 13.09
CA ALA A 21 -9.67 -1.23 13.71
C ALA A 21 -8.33 -1.80 14.21
N SER A 22 -7.68 -2.69 13.45
CA SER A 22 -6.47 -3.41 13.84
C SER A 22 -5.24 -2.76 13.22
N ALA A 23 -4.23 -2.55 14.05
CA ALA A 23 -2.92 -2.12 13.57
C ALA A 23 -2.31 -3.22 12.70
N LYS A 24 -1.60 -2.83 11.63
CA LYS A 24 -0.88 -3.78 10.78
C LYS A 24 0.62 -3.58 10.93
N THR A 25 1.37 -4.66 10.91
CA THR A 25 2.84 -4.65 11.01
C THR A 25 3.47 -5.03 9.68
N PHE A 26 4.38 -4.18 9.18
CA PHE A 26 5.17 -4.48 7.98
C PHE A 26 6.45 -5.19 8.34
N ARG A 27 6.79 -6.20 7.56
CA ARG A 27 8.03 -6.95 7.71
C ARG A 27 8.76 -7.06 6.38
N ASP A 28 10.09 -7.00 6.45
CA ASP A 28 10.94 -7.31 5.29
C ASP A 28 10.93 -8.81 4.97
N LYS A 29 11.67 -9.22 3.93
CA LYS A 29 11.80 -10.62 3.53
C LYS A 29 12.45 -11.52 4.59
N TYR A 30 13.14 -10.95 5.57
CA TYR A 30 13.77 -11.66 6.68
C TYR A 30 12.90 -11.68 7.95
N GLY A 31 11.72 -11.02 7.92
CA GLY A 31 10.79 -10.96 9.05
C GLY A 31 10.99 -9.78 9.99
N ASN A 32 11.96 -8.90 9.74
CA ASN A 32 12.22 -7.74 10.58
C ASN A 32 11.13 -6.68 10.39
N ARG A 33 10.66 -6.08 11.49
CA ARG A 33 9.68 -4.99 11.42
C ARG A 33 10.26 -3.78 10.69
N THR A 34 9.55 -3.31 9.66
CA THR A 34 9.92 -2.12 8.87
C THR A 34 9.00 -0.93 9.12
N GLY A 35 7.82 -1.17 9.70
CA GLY A 35 6.87 -0.12 10.08
C GLY A 35 5.58 -0.70 10.62
N SER A 36 4.60 0.16 10.81
CA SER A 36 3.23 -0.24 11.14
C SER A 36 2.20 0.78 10.66
N THR A 37 0.93 0.38 10.67
CA THR A 37 -0.20 1.30 10.54
C THR A 37 -1.18 1.19 11.67
N SER A 38 -1.91 2.27 11.93
CA SER A 38 -3.11 2.32 12.76
C SER A 38 -4.23 3.00 11.97
N VAL A 39 -5.49 2.67 12.29
CA VAL A 39 -6.67 3.25 11.62
C VAL A 39 -7.44 4.09 12.64
N GLU A 40 -7.73 5.33 12.27
CA GLU A 40 -8.51 6.30 13.03
C GLU A 40 -9.62 6.82 12.12
N GLY A 41 -10.84 6.31 12.30
CA GLY A 41 -11.97 6.60 11.41
C GLY A 41 -11.67 6.21 9.96
N LYS A 42 -11.68 7.19 9.05
CA LYS A 42 -11.38 7.01 7.62
C LYS A 42 -9.89 7.17 7.28
N THR A 43 -9.06 7.45 8.27
CA THR A 43 -7.64 7.75 8.09
C THR A 43 -6.78 6.61 8.59
N THR A 44 -5.87 6.14 7.75
CA THR A 44 -4.79 5.25 8.15
C THR A 44 -3.50 6.02 8.33
N ILE A 45 -2.83 5.84 9.47
CA ILE A 45 -1.56 6.49 9.81
C ILE A 45 -0.43 5.50 9.58
N PHE A 46 0.64 5.95 8.93
CA PHE A 46 1.84 5.15 8.69
C PHE A 46 2.95 5.54 9.63
N ARG A 47 3.61 4.54 10.20
CA ARG A 47 4.75 4.70 11.10
C ARG A 47 5.94 3.89 10.61
N ASP A 48 7.14 4.40 10.83
CA ASP A 48 8.36 3.63 10.62
C ASP A 48 8.57 2.58 11.74
N LYS A 49 9.64 1.79 11.62
CA LYS A 49 9.97 0.75 12.60
C LYS A 49 10.18 1.26 14.04
N TYR A 50 10.46 2.56 14.20
CA TYR A 50 10.64 3.22 15.50
C TYR A 50 9.35 3.89 16.01
N GLY A 51 8.26 3.82 15.24
CA GLY A 51 6.96 4.41 15.61
C GLY A 51 6.77 5.85 15.13
N ASN A 52 7.74 6.46 14.45
CA ASN A 52 7.60 7.84 13.97
C ASN A 52 6.63 7.92 12.79
N ARG A 53 5.73 8.90 12.81
CA ARG A 53 4.78 9.12 11.71
C ARG A 53 5.52 9.44 10.40
N LYS A 54 5.18 8.70 9.35
CA LYS A 54 5.68 8.87 7.97
C LYS A 54 4.67 9.53 7.05
N GLY A 55 3.38 9.38 7.34
CA GLY A 55 2.30 9.95 6.56
C GLY A 55 0.94 9.40 6.95
N SER A 56 -0.05 9.67 6.11
CA SER A 56 -1.40 9.12 6.27
C SER A 56 -2.09 8.91 4.92
N ALA A 57 -3.13 8.08 4.92
CA ALA A 57 -4.04 7.88 3.82
C ALA A 57 -5.47 8.10 4.32
N THR A 58 -6.25 8.96 3.68
CA THR A 58 -7.66 9.22 4.07
C THR A 58 -8.59 8.81 2.96
N VAL A 59 -9.57 7.96 3.27
CA VAL A 59 -10.55 7.45 2.30
C VAL A 59 -11.73 8.43 2.17
N GLU A 60 -12.03 8.82 0.93
CA GLU A 60 -13.09 9.72 0.53
C GLU A 60 -13.86 9.09 -0.65
N GLY A 61 -14.94 8.36 -0.35
CA GLY A 61 -15.69 7.59 -1.34
C GLY A 61 -14.83 6.49 -1.98
N LYS A 62 -14.69 6.52 -3.30
CA LYS A 62 -13.83 5.59 -4.08
C LYS A 62 -12.38 6.05 -4.20
N THR A 63 -12.06 7.21 -3.63
CA THR A 63 -10.72 7.82 -3.70
C THR A 63 -10.07 7.74 -2.33
N THR A 64 -8.75 7.69 -2.32
CA THR A 64 -7.98 7.87 -1.09
C THR A 64 -6.85 8.83 -1.35
N ILE A 65 -6.65 9.75 -0.41
CA ILE A 65 -5.65 10.80 -0.50
C ILE A 65 -4.47 10.45 0.39
N PHE A 66 -3.27 10.42 -0.18
CA PHE A 66 -2.03 10.20 0.55
C PHE A 66 -1.39 11.53 0.94
N ARG A 67 -0.95 11.62 2.20
CA ARG A 67 -0.26 12.77 2.76
C ARG A 67 1.05 12.36 3.41
N ASP A 68 2.04 13.25 3.39
CA ASP A 68 3.26 13.05 4.16
C ASP A 68 3.05 13.34 5.66
N LYS A 69 4.11 13.17 6.46
CA LYS A 69 4.06 13.41 7.91
C LYS A 69 3.72 14.85 8.31
N TYR A 70 3.84 15.81 7.39
CA TYR A 70 3.49 17.21 7.59
C TYR A 70 2.07 17.54 7.07
N GLY A 71 1.37 16.57 6.47
CA GLY A 71 0.01 16.76 5.96
C GLY A 71 -0.05 17.18 4.47
N ASN A 72 1.09 17.35 3.80
CA ASN A 72 1.10 17.74 2.39
C ASN A 72 0.66 16.58 1.50
N ARG A 73 -0.21 16.85 0.52
CA ARG A 73 -0.67 15.85 -0.44
C ARG A 73 0.50 15.30 -1.27
N LYS A 74 0.65 13.98 -1.29
CA LYS A 74 1.66 13.25 -2.08
C LYS A 74 1.07 12.58 -3.32
N GLY A 75 -0.22 12.29 -3.30
CA GLY A 75 -0.93 11.67 -4.40
C GLY A 75 -2.29 11.13 -3.99
N SER A 76 -2.86 10.30 -4.84
CA SER A 76 -4.12 9.62 -4.57
C SER A 76 -4.19 8.25 -5.23
N ALA A 77 -5.15 7.46 -4.79
CA ALA A 77 -5.59 6.26 -5.49
C ALA A 77 -7.10 6.31 -5.69
N SER A 78 -7.59 5.88 -6.84
CA SER A 78 -9.04 5.78 -7.14
C SER A 78 -9.38 4.36 -7.58
N VAL A 79 -10.49 3.83 -7.07
CA VAL A 79 -10.97 2.47 -7.38
C VAL A 79 -11.99 2.51 -8.53
N GLU A 80 -11.72 1.72 -9.56
CA GLU A 80 -12.53 1.52 -10.76
C GLU A 80 -12.70 0.01 -11.00
N GLY A 81 -13.84 -0.54 -10.56
CA GLY A 81 -14.09 -1.99 -10.59
C GLY A 81 -13.05 -2.75 -9.75
N LYS A 82 -12.32 -3.68 -10.38
CA LYS A 82 -11.23 -4.46 -9.76
C LYS A 82 -9.87 -3.76 -9.77
N THR A 83 -9.78 -2.60 -10.43
CA THR A 83 -8.52 -1.89 -10.63
C THR A 83 -8.48 -0.63 -9.78
N THR A 84 -7.32 -0.31 -9.26
CA THR A 84 -7.05 0.97 -8.62
C THR A 84 -5.93 1.69 -9.35
N ILE A 85 -6.14 2.97 -9.59
CA ILE A 85 -5.20 3.83 -10.32
C ILE A 85 -4.50 4.73 -9.32
N PHE A 86 -3.18 4.70 -9.31
CA PHE A 86 -2.36 5.58 -8.47
C PHE A 86 -1.94 6.81 -9.25
N ARG A 87 -2.06 7.97 -8.63
CA ARG A 87 -1.69 9.27 -9.18
C ARG A 87 -0.77 10.02 -8.24
N ASP A 88 0.13 10.83 -8.79
CA ASP A 88 0.93 11.76 -8.00
C ASP A 88 0.10 12.97 -7.54
N LYS A 89 0.73 13.89 -6.79
CA LYS A 89 0.08 15.11 -6.30
C LYS A 89 -0.40 16.06 -7.39
N TYR A 90 0.06 15.89 -8.64
CA TYR A 90 -0.37 16.68 -9.80
C TYR A 90 -1.44 15.96 -10.63
N GLY A 91 -1.81 14.72 -10.26
CA GLY A 91 -2.82 13.93 -10.96
C GLY A 91 -2.27 12.99 -12.03
N ASN A 92 -0.95 12.97 -12.26
CA ASN A 92 -0.34 12.11 -13.27
C ASN A 92 -0.38 10.65 -12.82
N ARG A 93 -0.74 9.74 -13.74
CA ARG A 93 -0.75 8.30 -13.47
C ARG A 93 0.66 7.79 -13.14
N LYS A 94 0.78 7.09 -12.01
CA LYS A 94 2.02 6.45 -11.53
C LYS A 94 2.01 4.94 -11.70
N GLY A 95 0.83 4.34 -11.74
CA GLY A 95 0.65 2.90 -11.93
C GLY A 95 -0.76 2.47 -11.58
N SER A 96 -0.95 1.17 -11.50
CA SER A 96 -2.20 0.57 -11.07
C SER A 96 -1.97 -0.70 -10.27
N ALA A 97 -3.04 -1.14 -9.60
CA ALA A 97 -3.12 -2.46 -9.03
C ALA A 97 -4.47 -3.09 -9.37
N THR A 98 -4.47 -4.36 -9.74
CA THR A 98 -5.69 -5.09 -10.13
C THR A 98 -5.83 -6.32 -9.26
N VAL A 99 -7.03 -6.51 -8.70
CA VAL A 99 -7.36 -7.62 -7.79
C VAL A 99 -8.04 -8.76 -8.56
N GLU A 100 -7.50 -9.96 -8.42
CA GLU A 100 -8.04 -11.21 -8.96
C GLU A 100 -7.96 -12.30 -7.88
N GLY A 101 -9.12 -12.67 -7.32
CA GLY A 101 -9.20 -13.59 -6.19
C GLY A 101 -8.40 -13.07 -4.98
N LYS A 102 -7.41 -13.85 -4.53
CA LYS A 102 -6.53 -13.50 -3.40
C LYS A 102 -5.27 -12.72 -3.82
N THR A 103 -5.11 -12.44 -5.12
CA THR A 103 -3.89 -11.85 -5.67
C THR A 103 -4.17 -10.45 -6.18
N THR A 104 -3.27 -9.54 -5.86
CA THR A 104 -3.19 -8.19 -6.40
C THR A 104 -1.96 -8.09 -7.28
N THR A 105 -2.12 -7.71 -8.54
CA THR A 105 -1.00 -7.46 -9.45
C THR A 105 -0.74 -5.97 -9.58
N PHE A 106 0.51 -5.55 -9.38
CA PHE A 106 0.93 -4.15 -9.51
C PHE A 106 1.57 -3.90 -10.88
N ARG A 107 1.25 -2.75 -11.47
CA ARG A 107 1.79 -2.29 -12.74
C ARG A 107 2.28 -0.85 -12.66
N ASP A 108 3.32 -0.53 -13.42
CA ASP A 108 3.78 0.85 -13.57
C ASP A 108 2.83 1.68 -14.47
N LYS A 109 3.17 2.96 -14.68
CA LYS A 109 2.38 3.85 -15.53
C LYS A 109 2.31 3.42 -17.00
N TYR A 110 3.18 2.52 -17.46
CA TYR A 110 3.22 1.97 -18.81
C TYR A 110 2.52 0.60 -18.90
N GLY A 111 2.06 0.03 -17.78
CA GLY A 111 1.37 -1.25 -17.73
C GLY A 111 2.27 -2.46 -17.43
N ASN A 112 3.58 -2.25 -17.27
CA ASN A 112 4.50 -3.34 -16.97
C ASN A 112 4.31 -3.84 -15.53
N ARG A 113 4.28 -5.17 -15.34
CA ARG A 113 4.19 -5.75 -14.00
C ARG A 113 5.41 -5.38 -13.16
N THR A 114 5.17 -4.84 -11.97
CA THR A 114 6.21 -4.45 -11.01
C THR A 114 6.28 -5.38 -9.80
N GLY A 115 5.21 -6.13 -9.54
CA GLY A 115 5.14 -7.11 -8.48
C GLY A 115 3.73 -7.60 -8.23
N SER A 116 3.54 -8.31 -7.13
CA SER A 116 2.22 -8.75 -6.67
C SER A 116 2.14 -8.84 -5.15
N ALA A 117 0.91 -8.89 -4.65
CA ALA A 117 0.60 -9.20 -3.25
C ALA A 117 -0.42 -10.34 -3.22
N THR A 118 -0.22 -11.32 -2.36
CA THR A 118 -1.15 -12.47 -2.24
C THR A 118 -1.53 -12.66 -0.78
N ILE A 119 -2.82 -12.95 -0.53
CA ILE A 119 -3.33 -13.28 0.81
C ILE A 119 -3.12 -14.78 1.06
N GLU A 120 -2.29 -15.11 2.04
CA GLU A 120 -1.92 -16.48 2.43
C GLU A 120 -1.96 -16.59 3.97
N GLY A 121 -2.82 -17.46 4.52
CA GLY A 121 -2.89 -17.72 5.97
C GLY A 121 -3.07 -16.47 6.84
N GLY A 122 -3.95 -15.54 6.44
CA GLY A 122 -4.19 -14.27 7.15
C GLY A 122 -3.09 -13.22 6.98
N LYS A 123 -2.03 -13.51 6.22
CA LYS A 123 -0.94 -12.58 5.90
C LYS A 123 -1.03 -12.13 4.45
N ILE A 124 -0.48 -10.96 4.16
CA ILE A 124 -0.26 -10.50 2.79
C ILE A 124 1.22 -10.68 2.50
N ILE A 125 1.55 -11.43 1.45
CA ILE A 125 2.92 -11.66 0.99
C ILE A 125 3.17 -10.82 -0.25
N TYR A 126 4.21 -9.97 -0.21
CA TYR A 126 4.63 -9.16 -1.35
C TYR A 126 5.74 -9.85 -2.12
N ARG A 127 5.63 -9.80 -3.44
CA ARG A 127 6.61 -10.35 -4.39
C ARG A 127 7.01 -9.29 -5.42
N ASP A 128 8.25 -9.34 -5.87
CA ASP A 128 8.71 -8.53 -7.00
C ASP A 128 8.17 -9.07 -8.34
N LYS A 129 8.51 -8.40 -9.45
CA LYS A 129 8.12 -8.83 -10.79
C LYS A 129 8.65 -10.22 -11.20
N TYR A 130 9.66 -10.75 -10.52
CA TYR A 130 10.23 -12.07 -10.75
C TYR A 130 9.62 -13.14 -9.83
N GLY A 131 8.76 -12.75 -8.89
CA GLY A 131 8.10 -13.66 -7.94
C GLY A 131 8.86 -13.84 -6.61
N ASN A 132 10.00 -13.16 -6.42
CA ASN A 132 10.76 -13.24 -5.17
C ASN A 132 10.05 -12.50 -4.06
N ARG A 133 9.97 -13.09 -2.87
CA ARG A 133 9.37 -12.44 -1.69
C ARG A 133 10.19 -11.20 -1.30
N THR A 134 9.50 -10.07 -1.16
CA THR A 134 10.10 -8.78 -0.77
C THR A 134 9.67 -8.33 0.62
N GLY A 135 8.55 -8.84 1.12
CA GLY A 135 8.06 -8.55 2.46
C GLY A 135 6.71 -9.16 2.74
N SER A 136 6.16 -8.83 3.90
CA SER A 136 4.81 -9.27 4.28
C SER A 136 4.15 -8.28 5.23
N VAL A 137 2.82 -8.37 5.30
CA VAL A 137 2.00 -7.70 6.30
C VAL A 137 1.22 -8.74 7.07
N SER A 138 1.21 -8.56 8.38
CA SER A 138 0.33 -9.27 9.30
C SER A 138 -0.37 -8.26 10.20
N GLU A 139 -1.38 -8.73 10.91
CA GLU A 139 -1.75 -8.12 12.20
C GLU A 139 -0.53 -8.08 13.13
#